data_AF-A0A2S8ZTK0-F1
#
_entry.id   AF-A0A2S8ZTK0-F1
#
_cell.length_a   1.000
_cell.length_b   1.000
_cell.length_c   1.000
_cell.angle_alpha   90.00
_cell.angle_beta   90.00
_cell.angle_gamma   90.00
#
_symmetry.space_group_name_H-M   'P 1'
#
loop_
_entity.id
_entity.type
_entity.pdbx_description
1 polymer ?
#
loop_
_entity_poly.entity_id
_entity_poly.type
_entity_poly.pdbx_seq_one_letter_code
_entity_poly.pdbx_strand_id
1 'polypeptide(L)'
;MSKKKENIIPDYKRIYLDIIIKKYPNRKEDFQVIFDKPSMSVLDILELNRQIFGIDNQQFNQKHRSYRKSDILKILDYQRKNELNNSQLALHFKLSRNTVASWKKLFLI
;
A
#
# COMPACT_ATOMS: atom_id res chain seq x y z
N MET A 1 -30.79 -11.56 -12.11
CA MET A 1 -29.88 -10.40 -12.31
C MET A 1 -28.91 -10.33 -11.14
N SER A 2 -27.71 -10.87 -11.30
CA SER A 2 -26.66 -10.82 -10.28
C SER A 2 -26.11 -9.40 -10.21
N LYS A 3 -26.33 -8.69 -9.10
CA LYS A 3 -25.76 -7.35 -8.87
C LYS A 3 -24.23 -7.44 -9.00
N LYS A 4 -23.66 -6.77 -10.01
CA LYS A 4 -22.22 -6.51 -10.10
C LYS A 4 -21.83 -5.82 -8.79
N LYS A 5 -21.03 -6.50 -7.95
CA LYS A 5 -20.45 -5.91 -6.75
C LYS A 5 -19.44 -4.88 -7.24
N GLU A 6 -19.83 -3.61 -7.32
CA GLU A 6 -18.88 -2.55 -7.58
C GLU A 6 -17.83 -2.61 -6.46
N ASN A 7 -16.57 -2.80 -6.85
CA ASN A 7 -15.46 -2.68 -5.93
C ASN A 7 -15.35 -1.20 -5.56
N ILE A 8 -16.12 -0.77 -4.56
CA ILE A 8 -16.02 0.57 -3.98
C ILE A 8 -14.64 0.64 -3.36
N ILE A 9 -13.77 1.31 -4.08
CA ILE A 9 -12.44 1.64 -3.65
C ILE A 9 -12.58 2.69 -2.56
N PRO A 10 -12.07 2.45 -1.35
CA PRO A 10 -11.99 3.49 -0.34
C PRO A 10 -11.18 4.66 -0.89
N ASP A 11 -11.69 5.88 -0.72
CA ASP A 11 -10.95 7.11 -0.97
C ASP A 11 -9.92 7.27 0.15
N TYR A 12 -8.79 6.55 0.03
CA TYR A 12 -7.71 6.59 1.01
C TYR A 12 -7.22 8.02 1.24
N LYS A 13 -7.32 8.91 0.24
CA LYS A 13 -6.98 10.33 0.40
C LYS A 13 -7.84 11.02 1.44
N ARG A 14 -9.15 10.88 1.32
CA ARG A 14 -10.07 11.41 2.33
C ARG A 14 -9.87 10.76 3.71
N ILE A 15 -9.76 9.42 3.75
CA ILE A 15 -9.63 8.70 5.03
C ILE A 15 -8.40 9.18 5.81
N TYR A 16 -7.24 9.26 5.16
CA TYR A 16 -6.01 9.72 5.81
C TYR A 16 -6.06 11.21 6.15
N LEU A 17 -6.68 12.05 5.31
CA LEU A 17 -6.92 13.45 5.63
C LEU A 17 -7.72 13.62 6.92
N ASP A 18 -8.84 12.90 7.05
CA ASP A 18 -9.69 12.97 8.23
C ASP A 18 -8.93 12.53 9.49
N ILE A 19 -8.12 11.48 9.39
CA ILE A 19 -7.27 11.01 10.48
C ILE A 19 -6.24 12.08 10.88
N ILE A 20 -5.56 12.69 9.92
CA ILE A 20 -4.54 13.73 10.16
C ILE A 20 -5.17 14.96 10.78
N ILE A 21 -6.30 15.46 10.24
CA ILE A 21 -7.02 16.61 10.81
C ILE A 21 -7.41 16.34 12.25
N LYS A 22 -7.88 15.12 12.55
CA LYS A 22 -8.36 14.76 13.90
C LYS A 22 -7.22 14.53 14.90
N LYS A 23 -6.12 13.89 14.51
CA LYS A 23 -5.01 13.56 15.41
C LYS A 23 -3.89 14.59 15.45
N TYR A 24 -3.62 15.28 14.35
CA TYR A 24 -2.46 16.15 14.15
C TYR A 24 -2.84 17.50 13.50
N PRO A 25 -3.75 18.28 14.12
CA PRO A 25 -4.23 19.53 13.54
C PRO A 25 -3.11 20.55 13.25
N ASN A 26 -2.03 20.51 14.03
CA ASN A 26 -0.89 21.44 13.94
C ASN A 26 0.23 20.97 13.00
N ARG A 27 0.09 19.81 12.34
CA ARG A 27 1.11 19.25 11.43
C ARG A 27 0.60 19.12 10.00
N LYS A 28 -0.42 19.90 9.62
CA LYS A 28 -1.03 19.83 8.28
C LYS A 28 -0.03 20.03 7.15
N GLU A 29 0.96 20.90 7.37
CA GLU A 29 2.03 21.20 6.42
C GLU A 29 2.93 19.98 6.16
N ASP A 30 3.20 19.16 7.18
CA ASP A 30 4.01 17.94 7.07
C ASP A 30 3.41 16.91 6.08
N PHE A 31 2.11 16.98 5.82
CA PHE A 31 1.39 16.04 4.94
C PHE A 31 1.00 16.64 3.58
N GLN A 32 1.33 17.91 3.28
CA GLN A 32 1.01 18.56 2.00
C GLN A 32 1.56 17.80 0.78
N VAL A 33 2.77 17.23 0.91
CA VAL A 33 3.44 16.42 -0.13
C VAL A 33 2.58 15.25 -0.63
N ILE A 34 1.66 14.77 0.20
CA ILE A 34 0.78 13.63 -0.10
C ILE A 34 -0.53 14.12 -0.74
N PHE A 35 -0.96 15.33 -0.42
CA PHE A 35 -2.14 15.96 -1.02
C PHE A 35 -1.89 16.44 -2.45
N ASP A 36 -0.65 16.77 -2.80
CA ASP A 36 -0.28 17.20 -4.15
C ASP A 36 -0.23 16.05 -5.16
N LYS A 37 -0.22 14.79 -4.70
CA LYS A 37 -0.26 13.64 -5.60
C LYS A 37 -1.67 13.41 -6.16
N PRO A 38 -1.80 13.23 -7.49
CA PRO A 38 -3.09 12.97 -8.14
C PRO A 38 -3.66 11.59 -7.78
N SER A 39 -2.80 10.63 -7.43
CA SER A 39 -3.20 9.30 -6.97
C SER A 39 -2.24 8.79 -5.91
N MET A 40 -2.78 8.22 -4.82
CA MET A 40 -1.96 7.49 -3.86
C MET A 40 -1.67 6.08 -4.36
N SER A 41 -0.38 5.74 -4.43
CA SER A 41 0.05 4.37 -4.57
C SER A 41 -0.03 3.63 -3.24
N VAL A 42 0.02 2.30 -3.28
CA VAL A 42 0.13 1.51 -2.05
C VAL A 42 1.37 1.87 -1.24
N LEU A 43 2.46 2.29 -1.89
CA LEU A 43 3.66 2.77 -1.19
C LEU A 43 3.39 4.03 -0.38
N ASP A 44 2.65 4.99 -0.95
CA ASP A 44 2.28 6.23 -0.25
C ASP A 44 1.41 5.92 0.97
N ILE A 45 0.47 4.98 0.84
CA ILE A 45 -0.38 4.51 1.95
C ILE A 45 0.45 3.86 3.06
N LEU A 46 1.48 3.08 2.69
CA LEU A 46 2.34 2.42 3.67
C LEU A 46 3.21 3.40 4.45
N GLU A 47 3.72 4.41 3.76
CA GLU A 47 4.52 5.45 4.41
C GLU A 47 3.65 6.33 5.32
N LEU A 48 2.46 6.74 4.86
CA LEU A 48 1.47 7.42 5.68
C LEU A 48 1.13 6.66 6.95
N ASN A 49 0.81 5.37 6.82
CA ASN A 49 0.48 4.53 7.97
C ASN A 49 1.62 4.51 8.98
N ARG A 50 2.86 4.44 8.50
CA ARG A 50 4.05 4.46 9.36
C ARG A 50 4.22 5.81 10.06
N GLN A 51 4.04 6.92 9.35
CA GLN A 51 4.19 8.26 9.91
C GLN A 51 3.10 8.59 10.95
N ILE A 52 1.86 8.13 10.71
CA ILE A 52 0.70 8.44 11.56
C ILE A 52 0.58 7.49 12.76
N PHE A 53 0.88 6.20 12.58
CA PHE A 53 0.65 5.17 13.60
C PHE A 53 1.92 4.53 14.17
N GLY A 54 3.10 4.86 13.64
CA GLY A 54 4.36 4.30 14.09
C GLY A 54 4.61 2.85 13.62
N ILE A 55 5.59 2.19 14.26
CA ILE A 55 6.14 0.89 13.84
C ILE A 55 5.49 -0.29 14.61
N ASP A 56 4.85 -0.02 15.75
CA ASP A 56 4.50 -1.04 16.75
C ASP A 56 3.50 -2.12 16.30
N ASN A 57 2.80 -1.92 15.18
CA ASN A 57 1.80 -2.87 14.66
C ASN A 57 2.16 -3.47 13.30
N GLN A 58 3.45 -3.54 12.94
CA GLN A 58 3.87 -4.04 11.62
C GLN A 58 3.37 -5.46 11.29
N GLN A 59 3.24 -6.37 12.25
CA GLN A 59 2.67 -7.71 12.00
C GLN A 59 1.16 -7.67 11.75
N PHE A 60 0.42 -6.82 12.46
CA PHE A 60 -1.03 -6.69 12.31
C PHE A 60 -1.40 -5.96 11.01
N ASN A 61 -0.65 -4.90 10.67
CA ASN A 61 -0.87 -4.08 9.48
C ASN A 61 -0.54 -4.79 8.16
N GLN A 62 0.29 -5.84 8.16
CA GLN A 62 0.59 -6.63 6.96
C GLN A 62 -0.62 -7.46 6.48
N LYS A 63 -1.46 -7.93 7.42
CA LYS A 63 -2.64 -8.75 7.11
C LYS A 63 -3.80 -7.95 6.51
N HIS A 64 -3.85 -6.63 6.74
CA HIS A 64 -4.95 -5.77 6.29
C HIS A 64 -4.67 -5.05 4.96
N ARG A 65 -3.59 -5.39 4.25
CA ARG A 65 -3.25 -4.75 2.98
C ARG A 65 -4.07 -5.37 1.84
N SER A 66 -4.99 -4.59 1.29
CA SER A 66 -5.70 -4.94 0.05
C SER A 66 -4.94 -4.42 -1.16
N TYR A 67 -4.12 -5.27 -1.78
CA TYR A 67 -3.44 -4.94 -3.03
C TYR A 67 -4.37 -5.16 -4.23
N ARG A 68 -4.44 -4.19 -5.14
CA ARG A 68 -5.10 -4.40 -6.44
C ARG A 68 -4.17 -5.11 -7.40
N LYS A 69 -4.75 -5.67 -8.47
CA LYS A 69 -3.98 -6.23 -9.60
C LYS A 69 -2.91 -5.26 -10.10
N SER A 70 -3.25 -3.98 -10.27
CA SER A 70 -2.28 -2.95 -10.71
C SER A 70 -1.11 -2.77 -9.74
N ASP A 71 -1.37 -2.85 -8.43
CA ASP A 71 -0.34 -2.67 -7.40
C ASP A 71 0.60 -3.87 -7.38
N ILE A 72 0.03 -5.08 -7.47
CA ILE A 72 0.81 -6.32 -7.53
C ILE A 72 1.71 -6.32 -8.77
N LEU A 73 1.16 -5.95 -9.94
CA LEU A 73 1.94 -5.88 -11.18
C LEU A 73 3.07 -4.85 -11.10
N LYS A 74 2.83 -3.68 -10.49
CA LYS A 74 3.90 -2.69 -10.25
C LYS A 74 5.00 -3.23 -9.34
N ILE A 75 4.63 -3.97 -8.29
CA ILE A 75 5.60 -4.58 -7.36
C ILE A 75 6.43 -5.68 -8.07
N LEU A 76 5.80 -6.52 -8.88
CA LEU A 76 6.52 -7.56 -9.66
C LEU A 76 7.39 -6.96 -10.77
N ASP A 77 6.96 -5.87 -11.40
CA ASP A 77 7.78 -5.14 -12.37
C ASP A 77 9.01 -4.51 -11.70
N TYR A 78 8.84 -3.95 -10.50
CA TYR A 78 9.96 -3.46 -9.69
C TYR A 78 10.97 -4.58 -9.37
N GLN A 79 10.48 -5.81 -9.10
CA GLN A 79 11.35 -6.97 -8.88
C GLN A 79 12.25 -7.24 -10.10
N ARG A 80 11.67 -7.26 -11.30
CA ARG A 80 12.40 -7.50 -12.54
C ARG A 80 13.41 -6.40 -12.85
N LYS A 81 13.00 -5.14 -12.70
CA LYS A 81 13.84 -3.97 -13.01
C LYS A 81 15.07 -3.85 -12.10
N ASN A 82 14.98 -4.33 -10.87
CA ASN A 82 16.04 -4.24 -9.88
C ASN A 82 16.70 -5.61 -9.59
N GLU A 83 16.40 -6.63 -10.41
CA GLU A 83 16.97 -7.98 -10.31
C GLU A 83 16.86 -8.61 -8.91
N LEU A 84 15.76 -8.33 -8.21
CA LEU A 84 15.58 -8.78 -6.82
C LEU A 84 15.05 -10.20 -6.74
N ASN A 85 15.56 -10.98 -5.78
CA ASN A 85 14.94 -12.25 -5.42
C ASN A 85 13.67 -12.04 -4.56
N ASN A 86 12.87 -13.09 -4.39
CA ASN A 86 11.60 -13.01 -3.67
C ASN A 86 11.76 -12.54 -2.21
N SER A 87 12.87 -12.90 -1.54
CA SER A 87 13.14 -12.49 -0.16
C SER A 87 13.51 -11.01 -0.07
N GLN A 88 14.32 -10.51 -1.00
CA GLN A 88 14.71 -9.10 -1.08
C GLN A 88 13.50 -8.21 -1.41
N LEU A 89 12.70 -8.60 -2.40
CA LEU A 89 11.46 -7.89 -2.73
C LEU A 89 10.49 -7.88 -1.54
N ALA A 90 10.33 -9.04 -0.90
CA ALA A 90 9.47 -9.17 0.27
C ALA A 90 9.94 -8.29 1.42
N LEU A 91 11.25 -8.22 1.69
CA LEU A 91 11.81 -7.32 2.69
C LEU A 91 11.52 -5.85 2.34
N HIS A 92 11.74 -5.45 1.08
CA HIS A 92 11.54 -4.07 0.61
C HIS A 92 10.08 -3.62 0.78
N PHE A 93 9.12 -4.43 0.35
CA PHE A 93 7.70 -4.10 0.42
C PHE A 93 7.03 -4.56 1.73
N LYS A 94 7.79 -5.13 2.68
CA LYS A 94 7.28 -5.71 3.93
C LYS A 94 6.15 -6.72 3.68
N LEU A 95 6.42 -7.66 2.79
CA LEU A 95 5.58 -8.79 2.41
C LEU A 95 6.18 -10.09 2.94
N SER A 96 5.43 -11.18 2.87
CA SER A 96 6.03 -12.51 3.00
C SER A 96 6.58 -12.97 1.65
N ARG A 97 7.71 -13.70 1.66
CA ARG A 97 8.24 -14.36 0.44
C ARG A 97 7.20 -15.27 -0.23
N ASN A 98 6.30 -15.86 0.55
CA ASN A 98 5.23 -16.72 0.07
C ASN A 98 4.16 -15.91 -0.67
N THR A 99 3.85 -14.69 -0.21
CA THR A 99 2.95 -13.76 -0.91
C THR A 99 3.49 -13.44 -2.30
N VAL A 100 4.79 -13.11 -2.40
CA VAL A 100 5.46 -12.84 -3.68
C VAL A 100 5.40 -14.06 -4.59
N ALA A 101 5.71 -15.26 -4.08
CA ALA A 101 5.62 -16.49 -4.85
C ALA A 101 4.19 -16.78 -5.35
N SER A 102 3.17 -16.58 -4.51
CA SER A 102 1.77 -16.75 -4.89
C SER A 102 1.34 -15.75 -5.96
N TRP A 103 1.79 -14.50 -5.89
CA TRP A 103 1.50 -13.49 -6.90
C TRP A 103 2.13 -13.83 -8.25
N LYS A 104 3.40 -14.25 -8.27
CA LYS A 104 4.07 -14.70 -9.50
C LYS A 104 3.31 -15.84 -10.18
N LYS A 105 2.86 -16.83 -9.40
CA LYS A 105 2.00 -17.92 -9.91
C LYS A 105 0.66 -17.42 -10.46
N LEU A 106 -0.01 -16.50 -9.74
CA LEU A 106 -1.31 -15.96 -10.13
C LEU A 106 -1.25 -15.14 -11.43
N PHE A 107 -0.14 -14.44 -11.65
CA PHE A 107 0.05 -13.58 -12.82
C PHE A 107 0.92 -14.19 -13.92
N LEU A 108 1.39 -15.43 -13.74
CA LEU A 108 2.24 -16.17 -14.70
C LEU A 108 3.51 -15.40 -15.10
N ILE A 109 4.18 -14.76 -14.13
CA ILE A 109 5.43 -13.99 -14.29
C ILE A 109 6.58 -14.67 -13.55
#